data_AF-X0XR48-F1
#
_entry.id   AF-X0XR48-F1
#
_cell.length_a   1.000
_cell.length_b   1.000
_cell.length_c   1.000
_cell.angle_alpha   90.00
_cell.angle_beta   90.00
_cell.angle_gamma   90.00
#
_symmetry.space_group_name_H-M   'P 1'
#
loop_
_entity.id
_entity.type
_entity.pdbx_description
1 polymer ?
#
loop_
_entity_poly.entity_id
_entity_poly.type
_entity_poly.pdbx_seq_one_letter_code
_entity_poly.pdbx_strand_id
1 'polypeptide(L)'
;MKGLGRAEGAVHERLQDEVVLDAGEAPADWPASPARKLALALSQGESLIELFSLSQQRHTRTIHAGDRQVAELSLDVVEMHIGDELKTTFEVEAELAPDGTPDDLALMVADLRDKWQLQPQPRSEFEQGLAVLNVGG
;
A
#
# COMPACT_ATOMS: atom_id res chain seq x y z
N MET A 1 5.35 3.34 7.48
CA MET A 1 6.43 3.80 6.56
C MET A 1 6.74 2.69 5.58
N LYS A 2 6.71 2.98 4.27
CA LYS A 2 7.07 2.02 3.21
C LYS A 2 8.45 2.42 2.65
N GLY A 3 9.36 1.46 2.56
CA GLY A 3 10.68 1.64 1.95
C GLY A 3 10.64 1.53 0.42
N LEU A 4 11.79 1.79 -0.21
CA LEU A 4 11.98 1.42 -1.61
C LEU A 4 11.89 -0.11 -1.76
N GLY A 5 11.32 -0.56 -2.87
CA GLY A 5 11.08 -1.97 -3.15
C GLY A 5 11.24 -2.31 -4.61
N ARG A 6 11.02 -3.58 -4.94
CA ARG A 6 10.95 -4.09 -6.30
C ARG A 6 9.49 -4.24 -6.70
N ALA A 7 9.17 -3.83 -7.92
CA ALA A 7 7.88 -4.11 -8.55
C ALA A 7 8.12 -4.80 -9.89
N GLU A 8 7.52 -5.97 -10.08
CA GLU A 8 7.55 -6.73 -11.34
C GLU A 8 6.14 -7.14 -11.74
N GLY A 9 5.61 -6.45 -12.75
CA GLY A 9 4.23 -6.65 -13.19
C GLY A 9 3.24 -6.31 -12.06
N ALA A 10 2.56 -7.33 -11.54
CA ALA A 10 1.59 -7.19 -10.44
C ALA A 10 2.20 -7.40 -9.04
N VAL A 11 3.46 -7.86 -8.96
CA VAL A 11 4.08 -8.24 -7.69
C VAL A 11 4.92 -7.09 -7.16
N HIS A 12 4.65 -6.70 -5.92
CA HIS A 12 5.39 -5.67 -5.18
C HIS A 12 6.06 -6.31 -3.96
N GLU A 13 7.35 -6.06 -3.78
CA GLU A 13 8.13 -6.51 -2.63
C GLU A 13 8.86 -5.32 -2.01
N ARG A 14 8.57 -5.01 -0.74
CA ARG A 14 9.15 -3.85 -0.04
C ARG A 14 9.17 -4.04 1.47
N LEU A 15 10.12 -3.38 2.12
CA LEU A 15 10.15 -3.25 3.57
C LEU A 15 9.01 -2.31 4.02
N GLN A 16 8.30 -2.69 5.08
CA GLN A 16 7.28 -1.87 5.73
C GLN A 16 7.51 -1.86 7.25
N ASP A 17 7.55 -0.64 7.81
CA ASP A 17 7.60 -0.40 9.24
C ASP A 17 6.29 0.25 9.69
N GLU A 18 5.60 -0.37 10.63
CA GLU A 18 4.32 0.12 11.15
C GLU A 18 4.43 0.54 12.62
N VAL A 19 3.70 1.58 12.97
CA VAL A 19 3.59 2.07 14.35
C VAL A 19 2.17 2.58 14.57
N VAL A 20 1.56 2.17 15.68
CA VAL A 20 0.28 2.72 16.13
C VAL A 20 0.55 4.10 16.73
N LEU A 21 -0.21 5.10 16.31
CA LEU A 21 -0.12 6.46 16.82
C LEU A 21 -1.19 6.67 17.89
N ASP A 22 -0.77 7.11 19.08
CA ASP A 22 -1.70 7.46 20.16
C ASP A 22 -2.30 8.86 19.97
N ALA A 23 -1.54 9.76 19.34
CA ALA A 23 -1.92 11.10 18.90
C ALA A 23 -0.80 11.69 18.00
N GLY A 24 -1.11 12.78 17.30
CA GLY A 24 -0.11 13.59 16.59
C GLY A 24 0.17 13.14 15.15
N GLU A 25 0.12 14.09 14.22
CA GLU A 25 0.40 13.85 12.80
C GLU A 25 1.90 14.00 12.50
N ALA A 26 2.62 14.82 13.28
CA ALA A 26 4.03 15.11 13.05
C ALA A 26 4.94 13.96 13.53
N PRO A 27 5.96 13.55 12.75
CA PRO A 27 6.90 12.50 13.15
C PRO A 27 7.59 12.68 14.51
N ALA A 28 7.73 13.94 14.96
CA ALA A 28 8.31 14.26 16.27
C ALA A 28 7.48 13.71 17.44
N ASP A 29 6.17 13.58 17.25
CA ASP A 29 5.20 13.19 18.28
C ASP A 29 4.94 11.67 18.31
N TRP A 30 5.41 10.93 17.30
CA TRP A 30 5.19 9.49 17.21
C TRP A 30 5.89 8.72 18.35
N PRO A 31 5.38 7.53 18.74
CA PRO A 31 6.10 6.63 19.63
C PRO A 31 7.48 6.26 19.08
N ALA A 32 8.42 5.92 19.96
CA ALA A 32 9.76 5.49 19.54
C ALA A 32 9.67 4.22 18.68
N SER A 33 9.99 4.34 17.39
CA SER A 33 9.87 3.25 16.41
C SER A 33 10.88 3.43 15.27
N PRO A 34 11.17 2.37 14.48
CA PRO A 34 11.93 2.50 13.24
C PRO A 34 11.32 3.53 12.28
N ALA A 35 9.98 3.52 12.14
CA ALA A 35 9.22 4.47 11.33
C ALA A 35 9.48 5.93 11.74
N ARG A 36 9.44 6.25 13.04
CA ARG A 36 9.74 7.59 13.55
C ARG A 36 11.17 8.02 13.23
N LYS A 37 12.15 7.14 13.49
CA LYS A 37 13.56 7.44 13.22
C LYS A 37 13.79 7.76 11.75
N LEU A 38 13.18 6.96 10.87
CA LEU A 38 13.27 7.16 9.42
C LEU A 38 12.61 8.48 9.00
N ALA A 39 11.40 8.76 9.46
CA ALA A 39 10.68 9.98 9.10
C ALA A 39 11.44 11.26 9.55
N LEU A 40 11.97 11.28 10.77
CA LEU A 40 12.78 12.40 11.26
C LEU A 40 14.11 12.56 10.50
N ALA A 41 14.75 11.46 10.12
CA ALA A 41 15.98 11.50 9.34
C ALA A 41 15.74 12.05 7.92
N LEU A 42 14.63 11.65 7.30
CA LEU A 42 14.25 12.11 5.96
C LEU A 42 13.77 13.56 5.93
N SER A 43 13.03 14.01 6.95
CA SER A 43 12.56 15.39 7.03
C SER A 43 13.66 16.37 7.47
N GLN A 44 14.77 15.87 8.02
CA GLN A 44 15.87 16.69 8.58
C GLN A 44 15.39 17.71 9.63
N GLY A 45 14.29 17.42 10.31
CA GLY A 45 13.69 18.33 11.29
C GLY A 45 12.78 19.41 10.70
N GLU A 46 12.61 19.46 9.38
CA GLU A 46 11.60 20.30 8.74
C GLU A 46 10.19 19.72 8.91
N SER A 47 9.19 20.60 8.90
CA SER A 47 7.79 20.21 8.91
C SER A 47 7.40 19.54 7.60
N LEU A 48 6.75 18.37 7.70
CA LEU A 48 6.16 17.72 6.54
C LEU A 48 4.89 18.48 6.12
N ILE A 49 4.72 18.65 4.82
CA ILE A 49 3.49 19.20 4.22
C ILE A 49 2.67 18.06 3.65
N GLU A 50 1.35 18.10 3.84
CA GLU A 50 0.45 17.16 3.18
C GLU A 50 0.45 17.45 1.67
N LEU A 51 0.71 16.42 0.87
CA LEU A 51 0.62 16.50 -0.59
C LEU A 51 -0.78 16.13 -1.08
N PHE A 52 -1.36 15.11 -0.46
CA PHE A 52 -2.72 14.62 -0.66
C PHE A 52 -3.09 13.69 0.48
N SER A 53 -4.38 13.43 0.63
CA SER A 53 -4.91 12.42 1.53
C SER A 53 -5.61 11.30 0.74
N LEU A 54 -5.67 10.12 1.35
CA LEU A 54 -6.40 8.99 0.82
C LEU A 54 -7.32 8.41 1.89
N SER A 55 -8.49 7.95 1.49
CA SER A 55 -9.38 7.15 2.31
C SER A 55 -9.66 5.84 1.59
N GLN A 56 -9.84 4.77 2.36
CA GLN A 56 -9.97 3.44 1.81
C GLN A 56 -11.04 2.65 2.55
N GLN A 57 -11.94 2.06 1.77
CA GLN A 57 -12.82 1.01 2.25
C GLN A 57 -12.27 -0.34 1.79
N ARG A 58 -11.85 -1.15 2.76
CA ARG A 58 -11.20 -2.46 2.53
C ARG A 58 -12.10 -3.62 2.97
N HIS A 59 -12.30 -4.59 2.09
CA HIS A 59 -12.94 -5.87 2.41
C HIS A 59 -11.92 -7.01 2.32
N THR A 60 -11.57 -7.62 3.46
CA THR A 60 -10.53 -8.64 3.52
C THR A 60 -11.08 -10.07 3.58
N ARG A 61 -10.36 -11.02 2.99
CA ARG A 61 -10.59 -12.47 3.10
C ARG A 61 -9.27 -13.21 3.23
N THR A 62 -9.18 -14.10 4.20
CA THR A 62 -8.01 -14.97 4.34
C THR A 62 -8.04 -16.09 3.30
N ILE A 63 -6.94 -16.29 2.58
CA ILE A 63 -6.75 -17.38 1.62
C ILE A 63 -5.97 -18.51 2.30
N HIS A 64 -6.47 -19.74 2.13
CA HIS A 64 -5.84 -20.94 2.65
C HIS A 64 -5.49 -21.93 1.53
N ALA A 65 -4.35 -22.62 1.70
CA ALA A 65 -3.97 -23.81 0.96
C ALA A 65 -4.02 -25.02 1.91
N GLY A 66 -5.17 -25.70 1.96
CA GLY A 66 -5.46 -26.67 3.02
C GLY A 66 -5.58 -25.94 4.36
N ASP A 67 -4.81 -26.36 5.36
CA ASP A 67 -4.79 -25.75 6.69
C ASP A 67 -3.81 -24.57 6.83
N ARG A 68 -3.04 -24.25 5.78
CA ARG A 68 -2.07 -23.15 5.81
C ARG A 68 -2.73 -21.86 5.35
N GLN A 69 -2.70 -20.81 6.16
CA GLN A 69 -3.00 -19.45 5.70
C GLN A 69 -1.84 -18.97 4.84
N VAL A 70 -2.11 -18.71 3.55
CA VAL A 70 -1.06 -18.35 2.57
C VAL A 70 -1.09 -16.88 2.17
N ALA A 71 -2.25 -16.23 2.26
CA ALA A 71 -2.38 -14.81 1.94
C ALA A 71 -3.63 -14.18 2.59
N GLU A 72 -3.66 -12.86 2.58
CA GLU A 72 -4.88 -12.07 2.69
C GLU A 72 -5.22 -11.48 1.31
N LEU A 73 -6.48 -11.59 0.90
CA LEU A 73 -7.03 -10.88 -0.24
C LEU A 73 -7.80 -9.66 0.26
N SER A 74 -7.54 -8.48 -0.30
CA SER A 74 -8.38 -7.30 -0.10
C SER A 74 -9.07 -6.89 -1.39
N LEU A 75 -10.30 -6.41 -1.25
CA LEU A 75 -10.98 -5.60 -2.27
C LEU A 75 -11.08 -4.18 -1.71
N ASP A 76 -10.49 -3.24 -2.45
CA ASP A 76 -10.27 -1.89 -1.99
C ASP A 76 -11.00 -0.88 -2.88
N VAL A 77 -11.79 -0.01 -2.24
CA VAL A 77 -12.27 1.24 -2.85
C VAL A 77 -11.42 2.34 -2.26
N VAL A 78 -10.60 2.97 -3.09
CA VAL A 78 -9.65 4.00 -2.68
C VAL A 78 -10.08 5.34 -3.23
N GLU A 79 -10.24 6.32 -2.36
CA GLU A 79 -10.56 7.70 -2.70
C GLU A 79 -9.37 8.59 -2.37
N MET A 80 -8.74 9.18 -3.40
CA MET A 80 -7.63 10.11 -3.28
C MET A 80 -8.13 11.55 -3.43
N HIS A 81 -7.85 12.39 -2.43
CA HIS A 81 -8.17 13.81 -2.39
C HIS A 81 -6.91 14.64 -2.67
N ILE A 82 -6.88 15.29 -3.83
CA ILE A 82 -5.69 15.97 -4.36
C ILE A 82 -6.07 17.41 -4.73
N GLY A 83 -5.87 18.35 -3.80
CA GLY A 83 -6.45 19.69 -3.94
C GLY A 83 -7.98 19.62 -4.04
N ASP A 84 -8.56 20.16 -5.11
CA ASP A 84 -10.00 20.09 -5.39
C ASP A 84 -10.41 18.83 -6.18
N GLU A 85 -9.45 17.97 -6.56
CA GLU A 85 -9.71 16.74 -7.33
C GLU A 85 -9.99 15.55 -6.40
N LEU A 86 -11.03 14.78 -6.74
CA LEU A 86 -11.31 13.48 -6.15
C LEU A 86 -11.13 12.40 -7.21
N LYS A 87 -10.23 11.44 -6.94
CA LYS A 87 -10.00 10.28 -7.79
C LYS A 87 -10.36 9.01 -7.04
N THR A 88 -11.25 8.20 -7.63
CA THR A 88 -11.61 6.88 -7.09
C THR A 88 -10.95 5.77 -7.90
N THR A 89 -10.29 4.83 -7.22
CA THR A 89 -9.78 3.59 -7.81
C THR A 89 -10.34 2.37 -7.11
N PHE A 90 -10.37 1.25 -7.83
CA PHE A 90 -10.80 -0.05 -7.32
C PHE A 90 -9.65 -1.02 -7.48
N GLU A 91 -9.20 -1.61 -6.39
CA GLU A 91 -8.01 -2.45 -6.38
C GLU A 91 -8.30 -3.79 -5.71
N VAL A 92 -7.59 -4.83 -6.19
CA VAL A 92 -7.55 -6.14 -5.57
C VAL A 92 -6.10 -6.41 -5.20
N GLU A 93 -5.82 -6.55 -3.91
CA GLU A 93 -4.48 -6.92 -3.44
C GLU A 93 -4.51 -8.34 -2.87
N ALA A 94 -3.43 -9.08 -3.10
CA ALA A 94 -3.16 -10.34 -2.44
C ALA A 94 -1.79 -10.24 -1.74
N GLU A 95 -1.81 -10.16 -0.42
CA GLU A 95 -0.60 -10.04 0.40
C GLU A 95 -0.25 -11.40 1.01
N LEU A 96 0.98 -11.86 0.81
CA LEU A 96 1.44 -13.13 1.36
C LEU A 96 1.44 -13.08 2.89
N ALA A 97 0.85 -14.11 3.49
CA ALA A 97 1.00 -14.36 4.92
C ALA A 97 2.43 -14.86 5.22
N PRO A 98 2.87 -14.90 6.50
CA PRO A 98 4.20 -15.41 6.84
C PRO A 98 4.49 -16.83 6.34
N ASP A 99 3.47 -17.68 6.26
CA ASP A 99 3.56 -19.05 5.73
C ASP A 99 3.33 -19.12 4.21
N GLY A 100 2.98 -18.02 3.56
CA GLY A 100 2.80 -17.93 2.13
C GLY A 100 4.12 -18.01 1.36
N THR A 101 4.06 -18.51 0.13
CA THR A 101 5.22 -18.62 -0.76
C THR A 101 5.04 -17.82 -2.05
N PRO A 102 6.12 -17.47 -2.76
CA PRO A 102 6.02 -16.85 -4.08
C PRO A 102 5.20 -17.68 -5.09
N ASP A 103 5.22 -19.01 -4.98
CA ASP A 103 4.42 -19.90 -5.82
C ASP A 103 2.93 -19.78 -5.51
N ASP A 104 2.56 -19.63 -4.23
CA ASP A 104 1.17 -19.34 -3.83
C ASP A 104 0.70 -18.02 -4.47
N LEU A 105 1.54 -16.97 -4.42
CA LEU A 105 1.23 -15.68 -5.03
C LEU A 105 1.12 -15.77 -6.56
N ALA A 106 2.00 -16.54 -7.21
CA ALA A 106 1.95 -16.75 -8.66
C ALA A 106 0.65 -17.42 -9.10
N LEU A 107 0.13 -18.38 -8.32
CA LEU A 107 -1.17 -19.00 -8.54
C LEU A 107 -2.32 -17.98 -8.42
N MET A 108 -2.28 -17.12 -7.41
CA MET A 108 -3.28 -16.06 -7.22
C MET A 108 -3.25 -15.06 -8.38
N VAL A 109 -2.07 -14.62 -8.80
CA VAL A 109 -1.90 -13.71 -9.96
C VAL A 109 -2.47 -14.33 -11.23
N ALA A 110 -2.17 -15.60 -11.50
CA ALA A 110 -2.72 -16.31 -12.65
C ALA A 110 -4.25 -16.40 -12.58
N ASP A 111 -4.82 -16.73 -11.41
CA ASP A 111 -6.27 -16.83 -11.22
C ASP A 111 -7.00 -15.49 -11.46
N LEU A 112 -6.50 -14.43 -10.83
CA LEU A 112 -7.03 -13.06 -10.95
C LEU A 112 -6.94 -12.54 -12.39
N ARG A 113 -5.86 -12.84 -13.11
CA ARG A 113 -5.72 -12.44 -14.52
C ARG A 113 -6.58 -13.29 -15.44
N ASP A 114 -6.52 -14.63 -15.32
CA ASP A 114 -7.07 -15.51 -16.34
C ASP A 114 -8.58 -15.70 -16.19
N LYS A 115 -9.11 -15.69 -14.96
CA LYS A 115 -10.57 -15.82 -14.70
C LYS A 115 -11.27 -14.48 -14.64
N TRP A 116 -10.66 -13.51 -13.95
CA TRP A 116 -11.29 -12.21 -13.67
C TRP A 116 -10.82 -11.11 -14.61
N GLN A 117 -9.84 -11.38 -15.49
CA GLN A 117 -9.31 -10.44 -16.48
C GLN A 117 -8.78 -9.14 -15.87
N LEU A 118 -8.37 -9.19 -14.60
CA LEU A 118 -7.79 -8.05 -13.91
C LEU A 118 -6.45 -7.66 -14.54
N GLN A 119 -6.20 -6.36 -14.61
CA GLN A 119 -4.97 -5.81 -15.14
C GLN A 119 -4.01 -5.50 -13.98
N PRO A 120 -2.72 -5.85 -14.08
CA PRO A 120 -1.71 -5.43 -13.12
C PRO A 120 -1.66 -3.92 -12.95
N GLN A 121 -1.60 -3.46 -11.70
CA GLN A 121 -1.32 -2.07 -11.36
C GLN A 121 0.14 -1.95 -10.87
N PRO A 122 1.07 -1.48 -11.72
CA PRO A 122 2.48 -1.40 -11.35
C PRO A 122 2.81 -0.22 -10.44
N ARG A 123 1.88 0.74 -10.24
CA ARG A 123 2.07 1.90 -9.37
C ARG A 123 1.34 1.70 -8.05
N SER A 124 2.04 1.91 -6.94
CA SER A 124 1.41 2.06 -5.64
C SER A 124 0.42 3.23 -5.62
N GLU A 125 -0.53 3.21 -4.70
CA GLU A 125 -1.48 4.31 -4.48
C GLU A 125 -0.76 5.66 -4.30
N PHE A 126 0.38 5.67 -3.61
CA PHE A 126 1.20 6.87 -3.45
C PHE A 126 1.74 7.40 -4.79
N GLU A 127 2.28 6.51 -5.65
CA GLU A 127 2.74 6.89 -7.00
C GLU A 127 1.58 7.30 -7.91
N GLN A 128 0.40 6.70 -7.72
CA GLN A 128 -0.81 7.10 -8.43
C GLN A 128 -1.26 8.51 -8.03
N GLY A 129 -1.20 8.86 -6.74
CA GLY A 129 -1.49 10.21 -6.25
C GLY A 129 -0.47 11.25 -6.75
N LEU A 130 0.82 10.93 -6.65
CA LEU A 130 1.88 11.78 -7.22
C LEU A 130 1.74 12.01 -8.72
N ALA A 131 1.31 11.00 -9.47
CA ALA A 131 1.09 11.15 -10.91
C ALA A 131 -0.04 12.14 -11.24
N VAL A 132 -1.05 12.27 -10.39
CA VAL A 132 -2.12 13.26 -10.55
C VAL A 132 -1.62 14.66 -10.16
N LEU A 133 -0.93 14.79 -9.03
CA LEU A 133 -0.31 16.05 -8.60
C LEU A 133 0.58 16.67 -9.67
N ASN A 134 1.41 15.85 -10.32
CA ASN A 134 2.33 16.32 -11.36
C ASN A 134 1.64 16.71 -12.68
N VAL A 135 0.35 16.36 -12.87
CA VAL A 135 -0.44 16.77 -14.03
C VAL A 135 -1.16 18.10 -13.78
N GLY A 136 -1.37 18.48 -12.51
CA GLY A 136 -2.00 19.74 -12.09
C GLY A 136 -1.02 20.90 -11.80
N GLY A 137 0.29 20.69 -11.94
CA GLY A 137 1.35 21.68 -11.68
C GLY A 137 1.88 22.40 -12.92
#